data_AF-A0A1I4EUB2-F1
#
_entry.id   AF-A0A1I4EUB2-F1
#
_cell.length_a   1.000
_cell.length_b   1.000
_cell.length_c   1.000
_cell.angle_alpha   90.00
_cell.angle_beta   90.00
_cell.angle_gamma   90.00
#
_symmetry.space_group_name_H-M   'P 1'
#
loop_
_entity.id
_entity.type
_entity.pdbx_description
1 polymer ?
#
loop_
_entity_poly.entity_id
_entity_poly.type
_entity_poly.pdbx_seq_one_letter_code
_entity_poly.pdbx_strand_id
1 'polypeptide(L)' 'MKAKLILINFIASWFGLSIDTEYSPLWACLIAVAWFLASGILFLRATRRGDYKDIEKHFKIDGL' A
#
# COMPACT_ATOMS: atom_id res chain seq x y z
N MET A 1 -3.32 14.48 1.78
CA MET A 1 -4.15 13.72 0.81
C MET A 1 -3.37 12.67 0.02
N LYS A 2 -2.21 13.01 -0.56
CA LYS A 2 -1.39 12.07 -1.37
C LYS A 2 -0.97 10.80 -0.59
N ALA A 3 -0.55 10.93 0.66
CA ALA A 3 -0.19 9.80 1.52
C ALA A 3 -1.35 8.82 1.77
N LYS A 4 -2.57 9.33 2.04
CA LYS A 4 -3.76 8.48 2.21
C LYS A 4 -4.08 7.68 0.94
N LEU A 5 -3.92 8.27 -0.25
CA LEU A 5 -4.10 7.57 -1.52
C LEU A 5 -3.06 6.47 -1.73
N ILE A 6 -1.79 6.73 -1.38
CA ILE A 6 -0.72 5.72 -1.47
C ILE A 6 -1.00 4.55 -0.52
N LEU A 7 -1.45 4.83 0.70
CA LEU A 7 -1.83 3.81 1.68
C LEU A 7 -3.02 2.98 1.20
N ILE A 8 -4.10 3.62 0.72
CA ILE A 8 -5.27 2.92 0.18
C ILE A 8 -4.88 2.06 -1.02
N ASN A 9 -4.04 2.57 -1.92
CA ASN A 9 -3.56 1.81 -3.08
C ASN A 9 -2.73 0.59 -2.66
N PHE A 10 -1.90 0.73 -1.63
CA PHE A 10 -1.13 -0.39 -1.08
C PHE A 10 -2.05 -1.46 -0.45
N ILE A 11 -3.04 -1.05 0.34
CA ILE A 11 -4.04 -1.97 0.92
C ILE A 11 -4.82 -2.68 -0.20
N ALA A 12 -5.27 -1.95 -1.22
CA ALA A 12 -5.97 -2.53 -2.36
C ALA A 12 -5.09 -3.55 -3.13
N SER A 13 -3.79 -3.27 -3.28
CA SER A 13 -2.85 -4.21 -3.89
C SER A 13 -2.68 -5.50 -3.09
N TRP A 14 -2.76 -5.42 -1.76
CA TRP A 14 -2.74 -6.59 -0.87
C TRP A 14 -4.00 -7.46 -1.03
N PHE A 15 -5.18 -6.82 -1.09
CA PHE A 15 -6.43 -7.52 -1.39
C PHE A 15 -6.41 -8.19 -2.76
N GLY A 16 -5.88 -7.51 -3.78
CA GLY A 16 -5.70 -8.07 -5.12
C GLY A 16 -4.81 -9.32 -5.13
N LEU A 17 -3.82 -9.39 -4.24
CA LEU A 17 -2.97 -10.57 -4.07
C LEU A 17 -3.68 -11.73 -3.33
N SER A 18 -4.73 -11.43 -2.59
CA SER A 18 -5.48 -12.39 -1.76
C SER A 18 -6.67 -12.99 -2.49
N ILE A 19 -6.95 -12.55 -3.72
CA ILE A 19 -8.00 -13.10 -4.58
C ILE A 19 -7.56 -14.48 -5.06
N ASP A 20 -8.51 -15.41 -5.10
CA ASP A 20 -8.27 -16.76 -5.57
C ASP A 20 -7.79 -16.76 -7.03
N THR A 21 -6.56 -17.23 -7.24
CA THR A 21 -5.91 -17.24 -8.54
C THR A 21 -6.10 -18.56 -9.29
N GLU A 22 -6.89 -19.51 -8.78
CA GLU A 22 -7.07 -20.84 -9.39
C GLU A 22 -7.44 -20.81 -10.88
N TYR A 23 -8.27 -19.84 -11.29
CA TYR A 23 -8.72 -19.68 -12.67
C TYR A 23 -8.03 -18.53 -13.41
N SER A 24 -7.03 -17.91 -12.79
CA SER A 24 -6.36 -16.73 -13.33
C SER A 24 -5.19 -17.12 -14.22
N PRO A 25 -5.02 -16.50 -15.41
CA PRO A 25 -3.84 -16.73 -16.23
C PRO A 25 -2.58 -16.27 -15.48
N LEU A 26 -1.47 -17.00 -15.63
CA LEU A 26 -0.19 -16.73 -14.93
C LEU A 26 0.28 -15.27 -15.03
N TRP A 27 -0.01 -14.61 -16.16
CA TRP A 27 0.35 -13.22 -16.37
C TRP A 27 -0.43 -12.25 -15.47
N ALA A 28 -1.68 -12.57 -15.14
CA ALA A 28 -2.47 -11.78 -14.19
C ALA A 28 -1.87 -11.86 -12.78
N CYS A 29 -1.41 -13.05 -12.37
CA CYS A 29 -0.70 -13.22 -11.10
C CYS A 29 0.60 -12.40 -11.07
N LEU A 30 1.39 -12.42 -12.15
CA LEU A 30 2.61 -11.62 -12.26
C LEU A 30 2.34 -10.11 -12.19
N ILE A 31 1.26 -9.64 -12.81
CA ILE A 31 0.85 -8.23 -12.72
C ILE A 31 0.43 -7.88 -11.29
N ALA A 32 -0.35 -8.73 -10.62
CA ALA A 32 -0.76 -8.48 -9.23
C ALA A 32 0.46 -8.39 -8.30
N VAL A 33 1.44 -9.29 -8.45
CA VAL A 33 2.70 -9.27 -7.70
C VAL A 33 3.53 -8.02 -8.03
N ALA A 34 3.67 -7.66 -9.30
CA ALA A 34 4.41 -6.47 -9.71
C ALA A 34 3.75 -5.18 -9.19
N TRP A 35 2.41 -5.11 -9.25
CA TRP A 35 1.61 -3.99 -8.73
C TRP A 35 1.74 -3.86 -7.21
N PHE A 36 1.75 -4.98 -6.50
CA PHE A 36 1.97 -5.03 -5.06
C PHE A 36 3.37 -4.53 -4.67
N LEU A 37 4.42 -5.01 -5.35
CA LEU A 37 5.81 -4.57 -5.13
C LEU A 37 5.98 -3.08 -5.42
N ALA A 38 5.43 -2.59 -6.54
CA ALA A 38 5.48 -1.18 -6.90
C ALA A 38 4.77 -0.31 -5.86
N SER A 39 3.59 -0.75 -5.39
CA SER A 39 2.83 -0.07 -4.34
C SER A 39 3.59 -0.05 -3.01
N GLY A 40 4.25 -1.16 -2.64
CA GLY A 40 5.09 -1.25 -1.45
C GLY A 40 6.30 -0.31 -1.48
N ILE A 41 6.99 -0.20 -2.63
CA ILE A 41 8.11 0.74 -2.80
C ILE A 41 7.63 2.18 -2.65
N LEU A 42 6.50 2.54 -3.28
CA LEU A 42 5.91 3.87 -3.15
C LEU A 42 5.50 4.17 -1.71
N PHE A 43 4.92 3.20 -1.03
CA PHE A 43 4.56 3.30 0.38
C PHE A 43 5.79 3.55 1.27
N LEU A 44 6.83 2.71 1.16
CA LEU A 44 8.08 2.87 1.92
C LEU A 44 8.76 4.22 1.63
N ARG A 45 8.74 4.66 0.38
CA ARG A 45 9.34 5.94 -0.02
C ARG A 45 8.56 7.13 0.54
N ALA A 46 7.24 7.07 0.54
CA ALA A 46 6.38 8.08 1.15
C ALA A 46 6.57 8.13 2.68
N THR A 47 6.69 6.96 3.33
CA THR A 47 7.03 6.85 4.76
C THR A 47 8.38 7.48 5.07
N ARG A 48 9.44 7.17 4.30
CA ARG A 48 10.77 7.77 4.50
C ARG A 48 10.82 9.27 4.25
N ARG A 49 10.00 9.79 3.31
CA ARG A 49 9.87 11.25 3.08
C ARG A 49 9.18 11.99 4.21
N GLY A 50 8.56 11.28 5.15
CA GLY A 50 7.79 11.88 6.22
C GLY A 50 6.43 12.40 5.76
N ASP A 51 5.91 11.94 4.61
CA ASP A 51 4.56 12.31 4.12
C ASP A 51 3.46 11.82 5.10
N TYR A 52 3.79 10.88 5.97
CA TYR A 52 2.93 10.40 7.05
C TYR A 52 3.21 11.06 8.42
N LYS A 53 4.19 11.96 8.56
CA LYS A 53 4.48 12.63 9.85
C LYS A 53 3.29 13.45 10.35
N ASP A 54 2.49 14.00 9.45
CA ASP A 54 1.27 14.74 9.79
C ASP A 54 0.17 13.81 10.32
N ILE A 55 0.04 12.63 9.71
CA ILE A 55 -0.86 11.57 10.19
C ILE A 55 -0.37 11.00 11.53
N GLU A 56 0.94 10.80 11.69
CA GLU A 56 1.56 10.37 12.94
C GLU A 56 1.37 11.40 14.06
N LYS A 57 1.49 12.71 13.77
CA LYS A 57 1.20 13.78 14.72
C LYS A 57 -0.27 13.80 15.15
N HIS A 58 -1.19 13.58 14.21
CA HIS A 58 -2.61 13.47 14.53
C HIS A 58 -2.98 12.20 15.30
N PHE A 59 -2.22 11.11 15.14
CA PHE A 59 -2.39 9.88 15.93
C PHE A 59 -1.70 9.93 17.31
N LYS A 60 -0.73 10.83 17.51
CA LYS A 60 -0.07 11.10 18.81
C LYS A 60 -0.83 12.13 19.68
N ILE A 61 -2.16 12.16 19.56
CA ILE A 61 -3.09 12.76 20.51
C ILE A 61 -4.00 11.57 20.86
N ASP A 62 -3.75 10.76 21.87
CA ASP A 62 -3.56 11.09 23.28
C ASP A 62 -2.36 10.36 23.90
N GLY A 63 -1.72 11.05 24.85
CA GLY A 63 -0.62 10.52 25.62
C GLY A 63 -1.01 9.26 26.41
N LEU A 64 -0.12 8.28 26.32
CA LEU A 64 0.22 7.39 27.43
C LEU A 64 1.68 7.68 27.81
#